data_AF-A0A6C1SMG3-F1
#
_entry.id   AF-A0A6C1SMG3-F1
#
_cell.length_a   1.000
_cell.length_b   1.000
_cell.length_c   1.000
_cell.angle_alpha   90.00
_cell.angle_beta   90.00
_cell.angle_gamma   90.00
#
_symmetry.space_group_name_H-M   'P 1'
#
loop_
_entity.id
_entity.type
_entity.pdbx_description
1 polymer ?
#
loop_
_entity_poly.entity_id
_entity_poly.type
_entity_poly.pdbx_seq_one_letter_code
_entity_poly.pdbx_strand_id
1 'polypeptide(L)' 'MPKDFSQTEMDDQVLLSEAGTARCRWIISRRRFGQFVICGERVRIGSSYCDQHHERVWRPTHDGRRRGS' A
#
# COMPACT_ATOMS: atom_id res chain seq x y z
N MET A 1 18.72 -8.74 35.98
CA MET A 1 18.69 -7.77 34.86
C MET A 1 17.58 -8.19 33.91
N PRO A 2 16.45 -7.47 33.82
CA PRO A 2 15.45 -7.79 32.82
C PRO A 2 15.95 -7.34 31.44
N LYS A 3 15.74 -8.22 30.46
CA LYS A 3 16.15 -8.07 29.06
C LYS A 3 15.43 -6.87 28.45
N ASP A 4 16.20 -5.93 27.92
CA ASP A 4 15.75 -4.98 26.91
C ASP A 4 15.05 -5.76 25.79
N PHE A 5 13.72 -5.69 25.78
CA PHE A 5 12.96 -6.04 24.61
C PHE A 5 13.28 -4.98 23.57
N SER A 6 14.11 -5.35 22.59
CA SER A 6 14.31 -4.63 21.35
C SER A 6 12.94 -4.42 20.68
N GLN A 7 12.26 -3.36 21.07
CA GLN A 7 11.06 -2.82 20.43
C GLN A 7 11.53 -2.01 19.23
N THR A 8 12.15 -2.71 18.29
CA THR A 8 12.69 -2.13 17.06
C THR A 8 11.56 -2.17 16.02
N GLU A 9 11.00 -0.99 15.72
CA GLU A 9 10.36 -0.68 14.44
C GLU A 9 9.12 -1.50 14.04
N MET A 10 8.03 -1.41 14.82
CA MET A 10 6.67 -1.62 14.28
C MET A 10 6.06 -0.29 13.79
N ASP A 11 6.89 0.55 13.18
CA ASP A 11 6.55 1.88 12.68
C ASP A 11 5.48 1.80 11.57
N ASP A 12 4.36 2.49 11.82
CA ASP A 12 3.35 3.00 10.87
C ASP A 12 2.72 2.07 9.81
N GLN A 13 2.57 0.77 10.09
CA GLN A 13 1.84 -0.11 9.17
C GLN A 13 0.32 0.00 9.35
N VAL A 14 -0.35 0.59 8.38
CA VAL A 14 -1.82 0.76 8.37
C VAL A 14 -2.51 -0.53 7.88
N LEU A 15 -3.42 -1.09 8.68
CA LEU A 15 -4.27 -2.19 8.23
C LEU A 15 -5.44 -1.67 7.39
N LEU A 16 -5.87 -2.45 6.41
CA LEU A 16 -7.03 -2.13 5.57
C LEU A 16 -8.30 -1.90 6.41
N SER A 17 -8.46 -2.64 7.51
CA SER A 17 -9.60 -2.52 8.43
C SER A 17 -9.62 -1.21 9.22
N GLU A 18 -8.46 -0.57 9.40
CA GLU A 18 -8.29 0.67 10.17
C GLU A 18 -8.22 1.91 9.26
N ALA A 19 -8.26 1.69 7.94
CA ALA A 19 -8.07 2.72 6.94
C ALA A 19 -9.32 3.57 6.71
N GLY A 20 -9.27 4.82 7.16
CA GLY A 20 -10.24 5.84 6.77
C GLY A 20 -10.28 6.10 5.24
N THR A 21 -11.31 6.78 4.76
CA THR A 21 -11.51 7.09 3.32
C THR A 21 -10.41 7.98 2.73
N ALA A 22 -9.67 8.71 3.56
CA ALA A 22 -8.58 9.57 3.15
C ALA A 22 -7.22 8.83 3.00
N ARG A 23 -7.18 7.50 3.19
CA ARG A 23 -5.96 6.68 3.19
C ARG A 23 -5.90 5.77 1.97
N CYS A 24 -4.73 5.69 1.34
CA CYS A 24 -4.48 4.89 0.14
C CYS A 24 -4.62 3.41 0.44
N ARG A 25 -5.56 2.76 -0.25
CA ARG A 25 -5.93 1.35 -0.03
C ARG A 25 -5.10 0.34 -0.82
N TRP A 26 -3.96 0.75 -1.37
CA TRP A 26 -3.07 -0.15 -2.09
C TRP A 26 -2.52 -1.22 -1.15
N ILE A 27 -2.77 -2.50 -1.44
CA ILE A 27 -2.32 -3.62 -0.60
C ILE A 27 -0.83 -3.83 -0.84
N ILE A 28 -0.02 -3.64 0.21
CA ILE A 28 1.42 -3.90 0.18
C ILE A 28 1.72 -5.33 0.59
N SER A 29 1.02 -5.85 1.59
CA SER A 29 1.29 -7.18 2.11
C SER A 29 0.05 -7.80 2.74
N ARG A 30 -0.02 -9.13 2.73
CA ARG A 30 -1.00 -9.90 3.49
C ARG A 30 -0.29 -10.50 4.69
N ARG A 31 -0.69 -10.08 5.91
CA ARG A 31 -0.10 -10.61 7.14
C ARG A 31 -0.71 -11.93 7.55
N ARG A 32 -2.04 -12.02 7.55
CA ARG A 32 -2.82 -13.21 7.95
C ARG A 32 -4.10 -13.32 7.13
N PHE A 33 -4.87 -14.38 7.34
CA PHE A 33 -6.18 -14.52 6.71
C PHE A 33 -7.08 -13.33 7.10
N GLY A 34 -7.57 -12.58 6.12
CA GLY A 34 -8.38 -11.36 6.34
C GLY A 34 -7.62 -10.11 6.79
N GLN A 35 -6.30 -10.18 7.02
CA GLN A 35 -5.49 -9.02 7.45
C GLN A 35 -4.53 -8.56 6.35
N PHE A 36 -4.82 -7.39 5.81
CA PHE A 36 -4.05 -6.75 4.74
C PHE A 36 -3.42 -5.46 5.26
N VAL A 37 -2.13 -5.29 4.99
CA VAL A 37 -1.40 -4.05 5.20
C VAL A 37 -1.50 -3.23 3.91
N ILE A 38 -1.89 -1.98 4.06
CA ILE A 38 -2.04 -1.04 2.96
C ILE A 38 -0.97 0.04 3.00
N CYS A 39 -0.80 0.76 1.90
CA CYS A 39 0.08 1.91 1.78
C CYS A 39 -0.23 2.98 2.82
N GLY A 40 -1.50 3.32 3.04
CA GLY A 40 -1.86 4.25 4.11
C GLY A 40 -1.46 5.71 3.86
N GLU A 41 -0.80 6.04 2.75
CA GLU A 41 -0.55 7.44 2.36
C GLU A 41 -1.84 8.20 2.08
N ARG A 42 -1.78 9.53 2.01
CA ARG A 42 -2.95 10.36 1.70
C ARG A 42 -3.46 10.06 0.28
N VAL A 43 -4.77 9.90 0.14
CA VAL A 43 -5.40 9.71 -1.18
C VAL A 43 -5.36 10.99 -2.02
N ARG A 44 -5.24 10.79 -3.34
CA ARG A 44 -5.52 11.81 -4.35
C ARG A 44 -7.02 12.13 -4.39
N ILE A 45 -7.39 13.37 -4.65
CA ILE A 45 -8.79 13.78 -4.86
C ILE A 45 -9.38 12.99 -6.04
N GLY A 46 -10.53 12.33 -5.82
CA GLY A 46 -11.20 11.53 -6.84
C GLY A 46 -10.62 10.12 -7.04
N SER A 47 -9.78 9.63 -6.12
CA SER A 47 -9.14 8.30 -6.20
C SER A 47 -9.20 7.59 -4.85
N SER A 48 -9.16 6.25 -4.86
CA SER A 48 -8.95 5.43 -3.65
C SER A 48 -7.47 5.21 -3.31
N TYR A 49 -6.58 5.82 -4.08
CA TYR A 49 -5.13 5.61 -4.04
C TYR A 49 -4.38 6.95 -3.96
N CYS A 50 -3.17 6.93 -3.38
CA CYS A 50 -2.22 8.05 -3.49
C CYS A 50 -1.75 8.21 -4.94
N ASP A 51 -1.09 9.32 -5.26
CA ASP A 51 -0.67 9.62 -6.63
C ASP A 51 0.19 8.49 -7.24
N GLN A 52 1.18 7.97 -6.50
CA GLN A 52 2.05 6.88 -6.96
C GLN A 52 1.27 5.62 -7.35
N HIS A 53 0.35 5.18 -6.50
CA HIS A 53 -0.43 3.96 -6.74
C HIS A 53 -1.56 4.19 -7.76
N HIS A 54 -2.10 5.40 -7.83
CA HIS A 54 -3.02 5.78 -8.88
C HIS A 54 -2.31 5.69 -10.25
N GLU A 55 -1.14 6.28 -10.40
CA GLU A 55 -0.41 6.18 -11.66
C GLU A 55 -0.11 4.72 -12.04
N ARG A 56 0.15 3.82 -11.10
CA ARG A 56 0.37 2.40 -11.41
C ARG A 56 -0.87 1.70 -11.98
N VAL A 57 -2.07 2.06 -11.53
CA VAL A 57 -3.32 1.45 -11.99
C VAL A 57 -3.81 2.08 -13.30
N TRP A 58 -3.69 3.40 -13.40
CA TRP A 58 -4.28 4.18 -14.50
C TRP A 58 -3.28 4.64 -15.54
N ARG A 59 -1.96 4.48 -15.35
CA ARG A 59 -1.02 4.73 -16.45
C ARG A 59 -1.38 3.77 -17.59
N PRO A 60 -1.60 4.28 -18.81
CA PRO A 60 -1.63 3.43 -19.97
C PRO A 60 -0.31 2.67 -20.01
N THR A 61 -0.39 1.35 -20.07
CA THR A 61 0.76 0.48 -20.26
C THR A 61 1.27 0.72 -21.70
N HIS A 62 1.93 1.85 -21.92
CA HIS A 62 2.70 2.11 -23.14
C HIS A 62 4.04 1.36 -23.10
N ASP A 63 4.07 0.16 -22.53
CA ASP A 63 5.14 -0.78 -22.83
C ASP A 63 4.75 -1.43 -24.16
N GLY A 64 5.07 -0.70 -25.24
CA GLY A 64 5.07 -1.19 -26.61
C GLY A 64 6.11 -2.29 -26.78
N ARG A 65 6.02 -3.35 -25.98
CA ARG A 65 6.77 -4.57 -26.16
C ARG A 65 6.20 -5.23 -27.40
N ARG A 66 6.76 -4.83 -28.54
CA ARG A 66 6.96 -5.67 -29.72
C ARG A 66 7.38 -7.07 -29.24
N ARG A 67 6.40 -7.94 -29.04
CA ARG A 67 6.59 -9.38 -29.21
C ARG A 67 6.10 -9.68 -30.63
N GLY A 68 6.89 -9.28 -31.63
CA GLY A 68 6.98 -10.07 -32.86
C GLY A 68 7.76 -11.32 -32.48
N SER A 69 7.11 -12.50 -32.54
CA SER A 69 7.12 -13.38 -33.71
C SER A 69 8.48 -14.01 -33.90
#